data_AF-A0A421EFC5-F1
#
_entry.id   AF-A0A421EFC5-F1
#
_cell.length_a   1.000
_cell.length_b   1.000
_cell.length_c   1.000
_cell.angle_alpha   90.00
_cell.angle_beta   90.00
_cell.angle_gamma   90.00
#
_symmetry.space_group_name_H-M   'P 1'
#
loop_
_entity.id
_entity.type
_entity.pdbx_description
1 polymer ?
#
loop_
_entity_poly.entity_id
_entity_poly.type
_entity_poly.pdbx_seq_one_letter_code
_entity_poly.pdbx_strand_id
1 'polypeptide(L)'
;MTALPIRTLHVLAMAVLVGGTTVLWYSYRCGTIASLAPAKQFEWLFWGGVGVLVVTGVGNLGSLGPPGPGTDWGRTLLVKLAVVVALLGGSVVRTLLLVQIGDRVNTFDDLHPVHRRTLSRAYGATAAVFLGIVVLAEVLAHG
;
A
#
# COMPACT_ATOMS: atom_id res chain seq x y z
N MET A 1 -4.07 22.61 -17.03
CA MET A 1 -3.24 21.59 -17.71
C MET A 1 -2.49 20.66 -16.73
N THR A 2 -2.35 21.01 -15.44
CA THR A 2 -1.66 20.19 -14.42
C THR A 2 -2.45 19.01 -13.85
N ALA A 3 -3.77 18.94 -14.06
CA ALA A 3 -4.62 17.90 -13.49
C ALA A 3 -4.41 16.50 -14.10
N LEU A 4 -4.14 16.41 -15.41
CA LEU A 4 -3.89 15.14 -16.10
C LEU A 4 -2.62 14.44 -15.60
N PRO A 5 -1.45 15.10 -15.53
CA PRO A 5 -0.22 14.49 -14.98
C PRO A 5 -0.37 13.97 -13.55
N ILE A 6 -1.03 14.73 -12.68
CA ILE A 6 -1.25 14.35 -11.27
C ILE A 6 -2.12 13.10 -11.19
N ARG A 7 -3.20 13.03 -11.98
CA ARG A 7 -4.08 11.87 -12.03
C ARG A 7 -3.36 10.64 -12.59
N THR A 8 -2.59 10.79 -13.67
CA THR A 8 -1.80 9.69 -14.24
C THR A 8 -0.77 9.18 -13.25
N LEU A 9 -0.06 10.08 -12.57
CA LEU A 9 0.90 9.72 -11.54
C LEU A 9 0.24 8.98 -10.36
N HIS A 10 -0.94 9.42 -9.93
CA HIS A 10 -1.71 8.75 -8.88
C HIS A 10 -2.07 7.32 -9.27
N VAL A 11 -2.61 7.12 -10.47
CA VAL A 11 -2.99 5.78 -10.97
C VAL A 11 -1.76 4.88 -11.15
N LEU A 12 -0.67 5.42 -11.68
CA LEU A 12 0.57 4.68 -11.86
C LEU A 12 1.16 4.24 -10.51
N ALA A 13 1.19 5.13 -9.52
CA ALA A 13 1.62 4.79 -8.16
C ALA A 13 0.72 3.69 -7.56
N MET A 14 -0.60 3.79 -7.73
CA MET A 14 -1.53 2.76 -7.26
C MET A 14 -1.27 1.40 -7.93
N ALA A 15 -1.10 1.38 -9.25
CA ALA A 15 -0.82 0.17 -10.01
C ALA A 15 0.49 -0.51 -9.58
N VAL A 16 1.55 0.28 -9.38
CA VAL A 16 2.86 -0.22 -8.90
C VAL A 16 2.73 -0.82 -7.51
N LEU A 17 2.01 -0.18 -6.60
CA LEU A 17 1.85 -0.65 -5.22
C LEU A 17 0.97 -1.91 -5.13
N VAL A 18 -0.15 -1.94 -5.85
CA VAL A 18 -1.02 -3.13 -5.95
C VAL A 18 -0.24 -4.29 -6.58
N GLY A 19 0.41 -4.06 -7.72
CA GLY A 19 1.16 -5.07 -8.44
C GLY A 19 2.32 -5.62 -7.61
N GLY A 20 3.16 -4.74 -7.06
CA GLY A 20 4.33 -5.14 -6.28
C GLY A 20 3.99 -5.90 -5.00
N THR A 21 2.96 -5.47 -4.26
CA THR A 21 2.48 -6.21 -3.08
C THR A 21 1.91 -7.58 -3.45
N THR A 22 1.17 -7.66 -4.57
CA THR A 22 0.60 -8.92 -5.07
C THR A 22 1.69 -9.90 -5.53
N VAL A 23 2.69 -9.41 -6.27
CA VAL A 23 3.83 -10.21 -6.72
C VAL A 23 4.62 -10.75 -5.54
N LEU A 24 4.92 -9.93 -4.52
CA LEU A 24 5.62 -10.39 -3.32
C LEU A 24 4.80 -11.39 -2.52
N TRP A 25 3.50 -11.13 -2.34
CA TRP A 25 2.59 -12.06 -1.68
C TRP A 25 2.63 -13.44 -2.34
N TYR A 26 2.43 -13.48 -3.66
CA TYR A 26 2.39 -14.71 -4.44
C TYR A 26 3.76 -15.41 -4.45
N SER A 27 4.85 -14.67 -4.65
CA SER A 27 6.20 -15.23 -4.68
C SER A 27 6.60 -15.86 -3.35
N TYR A 28 6.30 -15.22 -2.21
CA TYR A 28 6.53 -15.83 -0.89
C TYR A 28 5.55 -16.97 -0.60
N ARG A 29 4.31 -16.90 -1.08
CA ARG A 29 3.31 -17.96 -0.92
C ARG A 29 3.74 -19.25 -1.62
N CYS A 30 4.22 -19.13 -2.86
CA CYS A 30 4.67 -20.26 -3.68
C CYS A 30 6.11 -20.70 -3.36
N GLY A 31 6.86 -19.92 -2.56
CA GLY A 31 8.25 -20.22 -2.26
C GLY A 31 9.22 -19.92 -3.40
N THR A 32 8.80 -19.17 -4.41
CA THR A 32 9.63 -18.77 -5.56
C THR A 32 10.80 -17.87 -5.15
N ILE A 33 10.62 -17.11 -4.07
CA ILE A 33 11.69 -16.34 -3.43
C ILE A 33 11.92 -16.85 -2.00
N ALA A 34 13.18 -17.09 -1.66
CA ALA A 34 13.63 -17.56 -0.35
C ALA A 34 14.48 -16.52 0.39
N SER A 35 14.57 -15.29 -0.12
CA SER A 35 15.38 -14.21 0.48
C SER A 35 14.54 -12.98 0.82
N LEU A 36 15.10 -12.11 1.66
CA LEU A 36 14.49 -10.83 2.04
C LEU A 36 14.82 -9.69 1.06
N ALA A 37 15.77 -9.89 0.15
CA ALA A 37 16.27 -8.80 -0.71
C ALA A 37 15.16 -8.14 -1.56
N PRO A 38 14.25 -8.89 -2.23
CA PRO A 38 13.17 -8.29 -3.00
C PRO A 38 12.20 -7.47 -2.12
N ALA A 39 11.89 -7.98 -0.91
CA ALA A 39 11.05 -7.27 0.05
C ALA A 39 11.70 -5.96 0.51
N LYS A 40 12.99 -5.99 0.88
CA LYS A 40 13.74 -4.79 1.30
C LYS A 40 13.78 -3.72 0.22
N GLN A 41 14.01 -4.11 -1.04
CA GLN A 41 13.98 -3.18 -2.18
C GLN A 41 12.58 -2.60 -2.41
N PHE A 42 11.56 -3.45 -2.32
CA PHE A 42 10.18 -3.03 -2.48
C PHE A 42 9.74 -2.04 -1.40
N GLU A 43 10.22 -2.13 -0.15
CA GLU A 43 9.86 -1.15 0.89
C GLU A 43 10.23 0.29 0.50
N TRP A 44 11.36 0.52 -0.18
CA TRP A 44 11.70 1.85 -0.69
C TRP A 44 10.69 2.36 -1.72
N LEU A 45 10.35 1.51 -2.68
CA LEU A 45 9.34 1.81 -3.70
C LEU A 45 7.96 2.02 -3.07
N PHE A 46 7.65 1.23 -2.03
CA PHE A 46 6.40 1.29 -1.29
C PHE A 46 6.23 2.65 -0.62
N TRP A 47 7.21 3.07 0.19
CA TRP A 47 7.14 4.35 0.91
C TRP A 47 7.15 5.55 -0.03
N GLY A 48 7.95 5.50 -1.10
CA GLY A 48 7.93 6.51 -2.15
C GLY A 48 6.56 6.59 -2.85
N GLY A 49 6.00 5.45 -3.25
CA GLY A 49 4.69 5.38 -3.89
C GLY A 49 3.54 5.83 -2.99
N VAL A 50 3.56 5.46 -1.71
CA VAL A 50 2.58 5.93 -0.72
C VAL A 50 2.67 7.44 -0.55
N GLY A 51 3.87 8.01 -0.46
CA GLY A 51 4.08 9.46 -0.43
C GLY A 51 3.45 10.14 -1.64
N VAL A 52 3.68 9.61 -2.85
CA VAL A 52 3.04 10.09 -4.08
C VAL A 52 1.52 10.00 -4.00
N LEU A 53 0.95 8.87 -3.56
CA LEU A 53 -0.49 8.70 -3.42
C LEU A 53 -1.11 9.69 -2.44
N VAL A 54 -0.45 9.95 -1.31
CA VAL A 54 -0.91 10.92 -0.30
C VAL A 54 -0.89 12.34 -0.88
N VAL A 55 0.22 12.77 -1.47
CA VAL A 55 0.35 14.13 -2.04
C VAL A 55 -0.65 14.36 -3.16
N THR A 56 -0.74 13.43 -4.11
CA THR A 56 -1.68 13.52 -5.23
C THR A 56 -3.14 13.36 -4.77
N GLY A 57 -3.39 12.53 -3.75
CA GLY A 57 -4.69 12.33 -3.14
C GLY A 57 -5.21 13.57 -2.40
N VAL A 58 -4.37 14.19 -1.57
CA VAL A 58 -4.68 15.44 -0.86
C VAL A 58 -4.86 16.58 -1.85
N GLY A 59 -4.02 16.68 -2.88
CA GLY A 59 -4.18 17.68 -3.94
C GLY A 59 -5.53 17.58 -4.65
N ASN A 60 -5.98 16.36 -4.97
CA ASN A 60 -7.30 16.13 -5.55
C ASN A 60 -8.47 16.46 -4.61
N LEU A 61 -8.26 16.35 -3.30
CA LEU A 61 -9.27 16.69 -2.29
C LEU A 61 -9.33 18.20 -2.03
N GLY A 62 -8.18 18.88 -1.99
CA GLY A 62 -8.07 20.33 -1.81
C GLY A 62 -8.71 21.12 -2.96
N SER A 63 -8.79 20.55 -4.16
CA SER A 63 -9.50 21.19 -5.29
C SER A 63 -11.02 21.16 -5.18
N LEU A 64 -11.61 20.40 -4.24
CA LEU A 64 -13.06 20.26 -4.08
C LEU A 64 -13.66 21.23 -3.05
N GLY A 65 -12.85 22.04 -2.35
CA GLY A 65 -13.30 23.00 -1.32
C GLY A 65 -13.50 22.38 0.08
N PRO A 66 -13.63 23.17 1.16
CA PRO A 66 -13.75 22.65 2.52
C PRO A 66 -15.10 21.93 2.77
N PRO A 67 -15.11 20.73 3.39
CA PRO A 67 -16.34 20.01 3.65
C PRO A 67 -17.18 20.72 4.70
N GLY A 68 -18.46 20.94 4.43
CA GLY A 68 -19.41 21.21 5.49
C GLY A 68 -19.50 19.99 6.43
N PRO A 69 -19.43 20.16 7.77
CA PRO A 69 -19.28 19.06 8.75
C PRO A 69 -20.47 18.07 8.82
N GLY A 70 -21.54 18.28 8.05
CA GLY A 70 -22.72 17.39 7.99
C GLY A 70 -23.01 16.77 6.62
N THR A 71 -22.07 16.84 5.66
CA THR A 71 -22.31 16.37 4.29
C THR A 71 -21.84 14.93 4.07
N ASP A 72 -22.53 14.18 3.21
CA ASP A 72 -22.12 12.82 2.79
C ASP A 72 -20.70 12.80 2.18
N TRP A 73 -20.30 13.92 1.58
CA TRP A 73 -18.95 14.15 1.08
C TRP A 73 -17.89 14.16 2.21
N GLY A 74 -18.17 14.86 3.31
CA GLY A 74 -17.30 14.87 4.49
C GLY A 74 -17.15 13.49 5.13
N ARG A 75 -18.24 12.70 5.17
CA ARG A 75 -18.21 11.32 5.66
C ARG A 75 -17.36 10.42 4.76
N THR A 76 -17.53 10.54 3.44
CA THR A 76 -16.73 9.81 2.43
C THR A 76 -15.24 10.11 2.56
N LEU A 77 -14.90 11.40 2.71
CA LEU A 77 -13.54 11.86 2.94
C LEU A 77 -12.93 11.24 4.20
N LEU A 78 -13.68 11.25 5.30
CA LEU A 78 -13.22 10.70 6.59
C LEU A 78 -12.99 9.19 6.51
N VAL A 79 -13.86 8.45 5.82
CA VAL A 79 -13.65 7.01 5.56
C VAL A 79 -12.37 6.78 4.76
N LYS A 80 -12.16 7.55 3.69
CA LYS A 80 -10.94 7.44 2.86
C LYS A 80 -9.67 7.72 3.68
N LEU A 81 -9.68 8.76 4.51
CA LEU A 81 -8.58 9.09 5.41
C LEU A 81 -8.33 7.99 6.44
N ALA A 82 -9.38 7.46 7.07
CA ALA A 82 -9.26 6.38 8.04
C ALA A 82 -8.63 5.13 7.42
N VAL A 83 -9.03 4.77 6.19
CA VAL A 83 -8.44 3.65 5.45
C VAL A 83 -6.96 3.92 5.14
N VAL A 84 -6.59 5.13 4.72
CA VAL A 84 -5.19 5.51 4.48
C VAL A 84 -4.36 5.43 5.76
N VAL A 85 -4.88 5.90 6.90
CA VAL A 85 -4.19 5.80 8.20
C VAL A 85 -4.02 4.34 8.62
N ALA A 86 -5.05 3.50 8.46
CA ALA A 86 -4.97 2.08 8.74
C ALA A 86 -3.93 1.37 7.84
N LEU A 87 -3.90 1.71 6.55
CA LEU A 87 -2.89 1.22 5.61
C LEU A 87 -1.48 1.63 6.07
N LEU A 88 -1.27 2.89 6.42
CA LEU A 88 0.01 3.41 6.91
C LEU A 88 0.46 2.67 8.17
N GLY A 89 -0.42 2.58 9.18
CA GLY A 89 -0.12 1.87 10.43
C GLY A 89 0.22 0.39 10.20
N GLY A 90 -0.60 -0.32 9.41
CA GLY A 90 -0.32 -1.71 9.04
C GLY A 90 0.98 -1.87 8.24
N SER A 91 1.31 -0.89 7.40
CA SER A 91 2.54 -0.90 6.61
C SER A 91 3.77 -0.63 7.45
N VAL A 92 3.70 0.25 8.45
CA VAL A 92 4.78 0.42 9.45
C VAL A 92 5.03 -0.91 10.16
N VAL A 93 3.97 -1.59 10.64
CA VAL A 93 4.11 -2.90 11.29
C VAL A 93 4.77 -3.91 10.35
N ARG A 94 4.37 -3.95 9.07
CA ARG A 94 5.01 -4.80 8.05
C ARG A 94 6.49 -4.47 7.88
N THR A 95 6.87 -3.20 7.76
CA THR A 95 8.27 -2.79 7.61
C THR A 95 9.09 -3.17 8.85
N LEU A 96 8.55 -2.98 10.06
CA LEU A 96 9.20 -3.39 11.31
C LEU A 96 9.39 -4.90 11.41
N LEU A 97 8.38 -5.69 11.01
CA LEU A 97 8.50 -7.15 10.93
C LEU A 97 9.60 -7.56 9.95
N LEU A 98 9.70 -6.89 8.79
CA LEU A 98 10.74 -7.18 7.80
C LEU A 98 12.14 -6.88 8.36
N VAL A 99 12.31 -5.76 9.07
CA VAL A 99 13.58 -5.41 9.74
C VAL A 99 13.93 -6.44 10.81
N GLN A 100 12.98 -6.78 11.68
CA GLN A 100 13.19 -7.75 12.76
C GLN A 100 13.56 -9.16 12.23
N ILE A 101 12.93 -9.61 11.14
CA ILE A 101 13.31 -10.87 10.48
C ILE A 101 14.69 -10.73 9.84
N GLY A 102 14.99 -9.57 9.24
CA GLY A 102 16.28 -9.27 8.65
C GLY A 102 17.46 -9.34 9.61
N ASP A 103 17.28 -8.89 10.86
CA ASP A 103 18.32 -8.95 11.90
C ASP A 103 18.57 -10.38 12.41
N ARG A 104 17.59 -11.28 12.26
CA ARG A 104 17.64 -12.67 12.74
C ARG A 104 18.12 -13.67 11.69
N VAL A 105 18.04 -13.30 10.42
CA VAL A 105 18.41 -14.18 9.30
C VAL A 105 19.84 -13.87 8.88
N ASN A 106 20.71 -14.87 8.96
CA ASN A 106 22.04 -14.79 8.36
C ASN A 106 21.90 -14.70 6.84
N THR A 107 22.66 -13.81 6.19
CA THR A 107 22.59 -13.50 4.76
C THR A 107 22.77 -14.72 3.84
N PHE A 108 23.29 -15.84 4.36
CA PHE A 108 23.62 -17.06 3.62
C PHE A 108 22.59 -18.19 3.76
N ASP A 109 21.61 -18.06 4.66
CA ASP A 109 20.59 -19.11 4.90
C ASP A 109 19.24 -18.75 4.25
N ASP A 110 18.58 -19.77 3.70
CA ASP A 110 17.22 -19.65 3.18
C ASP A 110 16.23 -19.22 4.27
N LEU A 111 15.23 -18.43 3.88
CA LEU A 111 14.21 -17.98 4.83
C LEU A 111 13.45 -19.16 5.44
N HIS A 112 13.50 -19.25 6.78
CA HIS A 112 12.73 -20.25 7.51
C HIS A 112 11.23 -20.21 7.12
N PRO A 113 10.56 -21.36 6.93
CA PRO A 113 9.18 -21.42 6.42
C PRO A 113 8.18 -20.56 7.19
N VAL A 114 8.38 -20.40 8.49
CA VAL A 114 7.55 -19.55 9.37
C VAL A 114 7.64 -18.08 8.96
N HIS A 115 8.86 -17.55 8.79
CA HIS A 115 9.07 -16.15 8.38
C HIS A 115 8.50 -15.89 6.99
N ARG A 116 8.70 -16.84 6.05
CA ARG A 116 8.14 -16.76 4.70
C ARG A 116 6.60 -16.68 4.72
N ARG A 117 5.95 -17.50 5.55
CA ARG A 117 4.49 -17.50 5.70
C ARG A 117 3.97 -16.19 6.29
N THR A 118 4.68 -15.65 7.29
CA THR A 118 4.36 -14.35 7.89
C THR A 118 4.47 -13.22 6.88
N LEU A 119 5.56 -13.15 6.11
CA LEU A 119 5.74 -12.14 5.05
C LEU A 119 4.70 -12.26 3.96
N SER A 120 4.40 -13.48 3.50
CA SER A 120 3.32 -13.73 2.54
C SER A 120 2.00 -13.17 3.07
N ARG A 121 1.60 -13.48 4.31
CA ARG A 121 0.37 -12.94 4.91
C ARG A 121 0.37 -11.42 4.99
N ALA A 122 1.49 -10.81 5.38
CA ALA A 122 1.59 -9.35 5.52
C ALA A 122 1.47 -8.62 4.16
N TYR A 123 2.19 -9.08 3.14
CA TYR A 123 2.06 -8.54 1.78
C TYR A 123 0.69 -8.81 1.16
N GLY A 124 0.12 -10.00 1.41
CA GLY A 124 -1.23 -10.35 0.95
C GLY A 124 -2.31 -9.49 1.60
N ALA A 125 -2.20 -9.21 2.90
CA ALA A 125 -3.08 -8.28 3.59
C ALA A 125 -2.96 -6.85 3.02
N THR A 126 -1.74 -6.39 2.74
CA THR A 126 -1.53 -5.06 2.11
C THR A 126 -2.18 -5.01 0.72
N ALA A 127 -2.00 -6.05 -0.10
CA ALA A 127 -2.61 -6.14 -1.43
C ALA A 127 -4.14 -6.11 -1.35
N ALA A 128 -4.73 -6.87 -0.40
CA ALA A 128 -6.17 -6.87 -0.17
C ALA A 128 -6.70 -5.49 0.24
N VAL A 129 -5.97 -4.76 1.10
CA VAL A 129 -6.35 -3.38 1.48
C VAL A 129 -6.28 -2.45 0.27
N PHE A 130 -5.22 -2.51 -0.55
CA PHE A 130 -5.16 -1.69 -1.76
C PHE A 130 -6.27 -2.01 -2.76
N LEU A 131 -6.60 -3.28 -2.97
CA LEU A 131 -7.74 -3.69 -3.79
C LEU A 131 -9.05 -3.14 -3.23
N GLY A 132 -9.25 -3.23 -1.91
CA GLY A 132 -10.39 -2.63 -1.23
C GLY A 132 -10.47 -1.11 -1.44
N ILE A 133 -9.33 -0.41 -1.43
CA ILE A 133 -9.27 1.03 -1.75
C ILE A 133 -9.68 1.30 -3.20
N VAL A 134 -9.25 0.48 -4.16
CA VAL A 134 -9.65 0.62 -5.57
C VAL A 134 -11.16 0.43 -5.73
N VAL A 135 -11.72 -0.64 -5.16
CA VAL A 135 -13.16 -0.93 -5.21
C VAL A 135 -13.96 0.20 -4.56
N LEU A 136 -13.52 0.66 -3.38
CA LEU A 136 -14.17 1.78 -2.70
C LEU A 136 -14.14 3.05 -3.56
N ALA A 137 -13.01 3.32 -4.23
CA ALA A 137 -12.88 4.45 -5.13
C ALA A 137 -13.80 4.34 -6.35
N GLU A 138 -14.01 3.13 -6.88
CA GLU A 138 -14.93 2.87 -7.99
C GLU A 138 -16.39 3.08 -7.58
N VAL A 139 -16.80 2.55 -6.43
CA VAL A 139 -18.16 2.74 -5.88
C VAL A 139 -18.45 4.24 -5.70
N LEU A 140 -17.52 4.97 -5.10
CA LEU A 140 -17.67 6.41 -4.90
C LEU A 140 -17.69 7.21 -6.21
N ALA A 141 -17.10 6.68 -7.29
CA ALA A 141 -17.11 7.34 -8.60
C ALA A 141 -18.42 7.13 -9.36
N HIS A 142 -19.17 6.06 -9.08
CA HIS A 142 -20.38 5.68 -9.83
C HIS A 142 -21.68 5.86 -9.04
N GLY A 143 -21.61 6.05 -7.71
CA GLY A 143 -22.78 6.26 -6.85
C GLY A 143 -23.34 4.95 -6.31
#